data_AF-A0A9X1HF60-F1
#
_entry.id   AF-A0A9X1HF60-F1
#
_cell.length_a   1.000
_cell.length_b   1.000
_cell.length_c   1.000
_cell.angle_alpha   90.00
_cell.angle_beta   90.00
_cell.angle_gamma   90.00
#
_symmetry.space_group_name_H-M   'P 1'
#
loop_
_entity.id
_entity.type
_entity.pdbx_description
1 polymer ?
#
loop_
_entity_poly.entity_id
_entity_poly.type
_entity_poly.pdbx_seq_one_letter_code
_entity_poly.pdbx_strand_id
1 'polypeptide(L)'
;MPKLVRTILFLLVVFEAVPATAQIFGLGLEGSSYFRRQLDAFQWEYAGSYTYDSERLQVSITDRFQSRLFYLSGRAQNIQDQNQALLLATGWLNPALGITTEARSLRFTTTGLRQDVFLAGVAWAPAPGISLRPMAGIMSDARSGNLDQGASFVFRGSAQPIEAGEVVLSPELFLEYADISARTHQTYRFLSDIGFKNEYILLQANVQLGASIRDSYQASSFLNREESDFIESIRNDSSMISLSFSFPLSGDITGLVETGIMGNRRRITNNTLHQTFAPCSGYYLYFGYARSPPDQYRRAACRSGPAAVRNTAELQLRSAAD
;
A
#
# COMPACT_ATOMS: atom_id res chain seq x y z
N MET A 1 -12.78 -10.99 27.45
CA MET A 1 -13.73 -10.70 26.35
C MET A 1 -13.23 -11.38 25.09
N PRO A 2 -13.99 -12.30 24.47
CA PRO A 2 -13.59 -12.91 23.22
C PRO A 2 -13.63 -11.87 22.10
N LYS A 3 -12.52 -11.71 21.37
CA LYS A 3 -12.41 -10.79 20.22
C LYS A 3 -13.18 -11.40 19.04
N LEU A 4 -14.23 -10.73 18.60
CA LEU A 4 -15.02 -11.16 17.45
C LEU A 4 -14.20 -10.91 16.17
N VAL A 5 -13.60 -11.95 15.62
CA VAL A 5 -13.00 -11.92 14.28
C VAL A 5 -14.15 -11.98 13.28
N ARG A 6 -14.32 -10.94 12.47
CA ARG A 6 -15.30 -10.97 11.37
C ARG A 6 -14.65 -11.63 10.16
N THR A 7 -15.00 -12.88 9.94
CA THR A 7 -14.74 -13.60 8.70
C THR A 7 -15.81 -13.19 7.70
N ILE A 8 -15.44 -12.52 6.61
CA ILE A 8 -16.36 -12.28 5.50
C ILE A 8 -16.10 -13.35 4.45
N LEU A 9 -17.09 -14.21 4.23
CA LEU A 9 -17.10 -15.20 3.16
C LEU A 9 -17.83 -14.57 1.98
N PHE A 10 -17.16 -14.45 0.84
CA PHE A 10 -17.79 -14.00 -0.40
C PHE A 10 -17.85 -15.16 -1.39
N LEU A 11 -19.06 -15.50 -1.84
CA LEU A 11 -19.25 -16.29 -3.05
C LEU A 11 -19.48 -15.28 -4.18
N LEU A 12 -18.48 -15.09 -5.03
CA LEU A 12 -18.56 -14.19 -6.17
C LEU A 12 -18.85 -15.01 -7.42
N VAL A 13 -20.08 -14.92 -7.93
CA VAL A 13 -20.39 -15.40 -9.29
C VAL A 13 -20.12 -14.23 -10.22
N VAL A 14 -18.93 -14.21 -10.83
CA VAL A 14 -18.53 -13.17 -11.78
C VAL A 14 -19.06 -13.55 -13.16
N PHE A 15 -19.95 -12.73 -13.70
CA PHE A 15 -20.19 -12.68 -15.14
C PHE A 15 -19.19 -11.68 -15.71
N GLU A 16 -17.97 -12.14 -15.97
CA GLU A 16 -16.95 -11.32 -16.61
C GLU A 16 -17.30 -11.24 -18.10
N ALA A 17 -17.62 -10.04 -18.58
CA ALA A 17 -17.38 -9.76 -19.99
C ALA A 17 -15.86 -9.86 -20.14
N VAL A 18 -15.40 -10.93 -20.80
CA VAL A 18 -13.99 -11.29 -21.00
C VAL A 18 -13.13 -10.03 -21.05
N PRO A 19 -12.17 -9.84 -20.12
CA PRO A 19 -11.29 -8.68 -20.17
C PRO A 19 -10.67 -8.63 -21.57
N ALA A 20 -10.84 -7.50 -22.27
CA ALA A 20 -10.21 -7.29 -23.56
C ALA A 20 -8.72 -7.07 -23.32
N THR A 21 -7.98 -8.16 -23.15
CA THR A 21 -6.53 -8.16 -23.02
C THR A 21 -5.92 -8.06 -24.41
N ALA A 22 -5.31 -6.92 -24.73
CA ALA A 22 -4.45 -6.79 -25.90
C ALA A 22 -3.00 -6.76 -25.40
N GLN A 23 -2.23 -7.80 -25.71
CA GLN A 23 -0.79 -7.82 -25.47
C GLN A 23 -0.05 -7.72 -26.81
N ILE A 24 0.75 -6.68 -26.99
CA ILE A 24 1.57 -6.47 -28.18
C ILE A 24 2.96 -6.00 -27.71
N PHE A 25 4.01 -6.79 -27.97
CA PHE A 25 5.42 -6.43 -27.72
C PHE A 25 5.72 -5.87 -26.31
N GLY A 26 5.32 -6.58 -25.26
CA GLY A 26 5.56 -6.18 -23.86
C GLY A 26 4.65 -5.06 -23.36
N LEU A 27 3.79 -4.48 -24.21
CA LEU A 27 2.66 -3.65 -23.81
C LEU A 27 1.47 -4.54 -23.47
N GLY A 28 0.96 -4.43 -22.26
CA GLY A 28 -0.33 -4.96 -21.84
C GLY A 28 -1.32 -3.81 -21.66
N LEU A 29 -2.49 -3.91 -22.27
CA LEU A 29 -3.62 -3.05 -21.94
C LEU A 29 -4.78 -3.93 -21.49
N GLU A 30 -5.33 -3.59 -20.33
CA GLU A 30 -6.43 -4.29 -19.70
C GLU A 30 -7.50 -3.27 -19.29
N GLY A 31 -8.75 -3.58 -19.61
CA GLY A 31 -9.90 -2.79 -19.20
C GLY A 31 -10.95 -3.70 -18.60
N SER A 32 -11.48 -3.32 -17.44
CA SER A 32 -12.60 -4.02 -16.82
C SER A 32 -13.66 -3.02 -16.36
N SER A 33 -14.93 -3.44 -16.41
CA SER A 33 -16.04 -2.68 -15.87
C SER A 33 -16.99 -3.64 -15.18
N TYR A 34 -17.46 -3.27 -14.00
CA TYR A 34 -18.40 -4.09 -13.25
C TYR A 34 -19.38 -3.24 -12.46
N PHE A 35 -20.60 -3.75 -12.34
CA PHE A 35 -21.67 -3.14 -11.56
C PHE A 35 -21.96 -3.97 -10.31
N ARG A 36 -21.91 -3.35 -9.13
CA ARG A 36 -22.27 -3.99 -7.85
C ARG A 36 -23.58 -3.41 -7.33
N ARG A 37 -24.68 -4.14 -7.59
CA ARG A 37 -26.05 -3.75 -7.21
C ARG A 37 -26.24 -3.53 -5.71
N GLN A 38 -25.60 -4.31 -4.82
CA GLN A 38 -25.76 -4.14 -3.37
C GLN A 38 -25.32 -2.76 -2.85
N LEU A 39 -24.45 -2.06 -3.60
CA LEU A 39 -23.98 -0.72 -3.25
C LEU A 39 -24.48 0.34 -4.23
N ASP A 40 -25.32 -0.06 -5.19
CA ASP A 40 -25.63 0.71 -6.40
C ASP A 40 -24.38 1.39 -6.97
N ALA A 41 -23.27 0.64 -7.01
CA ALA A 41 -21.96 1.16 -7.34
C ALA A 41 -21.53 0.67 -8.73
N PHE A 42 -21.23 1.61 -9.62
CA PHE A 42 -20.59 1.32 -10.88
C PHE A 42 -19.08 1.55 -10.73
N GLN A 43 -18.27 0.57 -11.10
CA GLN A 43 -16.83 0.69 -11.06
C GLN A 43 -16.26 0.32 -12.43
N TRP A 44 -15.33 1.14 -12.91
CA TRP A 44 -14.52 0.78 -14.05
C TRP A 44 -13.05 0.98 -13.73
N GLU A 45 -12.23 0.19 -14.41
CA GLU A 45 -10.80 0.17 -14.26
C GLU A 45 -10.13 0.04 -15.62
N TYR A 46 -9.11 0.84 -15.82
CA TYR A 46 -8.19 0.75 -16.94
C TYR A 46 -6.79 0.57 -16.38
N ALA A 47 -6.11 -0.48 -16.81
CA ALA A 47 -4.74 -0.76 -16.44
C ALA A 47 -3.89 -0.90 -17.72
N GLY A 48 -2.83 -0.10 -17.80
CA GLY A 48 -1.78 -0.25 -18.79
C GLY A 48 -0.52 -0.76 -18.11
N SER A 49 0.16 -1.71 -18.73
CA SER A 49 1.48 -2.16 -18.31
C SER A 49 2.44 -2.20 -19.50
N TYR A 50 3.71 -1.95 -19.23
CA TYR A 50 4.79 -2.15 -20.17
C TYR A 50 5.93 -2.84 -19.43
N THR A 51 6.40 -3.95 -19.96
CA THR A 51 7.55 -4.67 -19.42
C THR A 51 8.58 -4.88 -20.51
N TYR A 52 9.79 -4.40 -20.24
CA TYR A 52 10.99 -4.68 -21.02
C TYR A 52 11.94 -5.48 -20.13
N ASP A 53 12.37 -6.63 -20.62
CA ASP A 53 13.29 -7.52 -19.91
C ASP A 53 14.44 -7.94 -20.82
N SER A 54 15.66 -7.76 -20.34
CA SER A 54 16.91 -8.12 -20.99
C SER A 54 17.92 -8.52 -19.92
N GLU A 55 19.00 -9.18 -20.31
CA GLU A 55 20.02 -9.67 -19.37
C GLU A 55 20.60 -8.58 -18.44
N ARG A 56 20.62 -7.33 -18.90
CA ARG A 56 21.24 -6.21 -18.16
C ARG A 56 20.25 -5.15 -17.70
N LEU A 57 19.04 -5.13 -18.22
CA LEU A 57 18.08 -4.07 -17.95
C LEU A 57 16.66 -4.62 -17.92
N GLN A 58 15.99 -4.33 -16.82
CA GLN A 58 14.57 -4.58 -16.57
C GLN A 58 13.87 -3.25 -16.37
N VAL A 59 12.78 -3.01 -17.08
CA VAL A 59 11.92 -1.84 -16.91
C VAL A 59 10.48 -2.30 -16.89
N SER A 60 9.74 -1.88 -15.87
CA SER A 60 8.31 -2.10 -15.75
C SER A 60 7.61 -0.78 -15.50
N ILE A 61 6.61 -0.47 -16.32
CA ILE A 61 5.71 0.67 -16.14
C ILE A 61 4.32 0.08 -15.93
N THR A 62 3.59 0.60 -14.96
CA THR A 62 2.19 0.26 -14.73
C THR A 62 1.43 1.53 -14.44
N ASP A 63 0.29 1.73 -15.10
CA ASP A 63 -0.65 2.81 -14.83
C ASP A 63 -2.03 2.20 -14.64
N ARG A 64 -2.69 2.53 -13.53
CA ARG A 64 -3.99 1.98 -13.17
C ARG A 64 -4.91 3.12 -12.75
N PHE A 65 -5.91 3.36 -13.59
CA PHE A 65 -7.01 4.25 -13.29
C PHE A 65 -8.23 3.43 -12.85
N GLN A 66 -8.78 3.76 -11.68
CA GLN A 66 -10.00 3.18 -11.17
C GLN A 66 -10.98 4.30 -10.84
N SER A 67 -12.20 4.23 -11.36
CA SER A 67 -13.28 5.12 -10.96
C SER A 67 -14.40 4.33 -10.34
N ARG A 68 -14.93 4.82 -9.22
CA ARG A 68 -16.12 4.29 -8.57
C ARG A 68 -17.16 5.39 -8.45
N LEU A 69 -18.37 5.07 -8.88
CA LEU A 69 -19.52 5.96 -8.83
C LEU A 69 -20.63 5.30 -8.02
N PHE A 70 -21.15 6.00 -7.02
CA PHE A 70 -22.30 5.53 -6.23
C PHE A 70 -23.58 6.16 -6.78
N TYR A 71 -24.59 5.35 -7.05
CA TYR A 71 -25.93 5.84 -7.36
C TYR A 71 -26.75 5.88 -6.07
N LEU A 72 -27.22 7.06 -5.71
CA LEU A 72 -28.14 7.25 -4.60
C LEU A 72 -29.38 7.97 -5.12
N SER A 73 -30.54 7.35 -4.99
CA SER A 73 -31.83 7.87 -5.47
C SER A 73 -31.84 8.26 -6.96
N GLY A 74 -31.24 7.43 -7.82
CA GLY A 74 -31.23 7.64 -9.27
C GLY A 74 -30.28 8.75 -9.76
N ARG A 75 -29.41 9.29 -8.91
CA ARG A 75 -28.40 10.28 -9.27
C ARG A 75 -27.01 9.77 -8.91
N ALA A 76 -26.02 10.07 -9.77
CA ALA A 76 -24.62 9.85 -9.46
C ALA A 76 -24.20 10.75 -8.29
N GLN A 77 -23.70 10.14 -7.23
CA GLN A 77 -23.10 10.82 -6.09
C GLN A 77 -21.70 10.25 -5.83
N ASN A 78 -20.79 11.09 -5.34
CA ASN A 78 -19.49 10.67 -4.80
C ASN A 78 -18.64 9.85 -5.80
N ILE A 79 -18.25 10.49 -6.92
CA ILE A 79 -17.29 9.91 -7.88
C ILE A 79 -15.92 9.86 -7.21
N GLN A 80 -15.37 8.66 -7.10
CA GLN A 80 -14.07 8.40 -6.51
C GLN A 80 -13.12 7.87 -7.57
N ASP A 81 -12.28 8.77 -8.08
CA ASP A 81 -11.24 8.40 -9.02
C ASP A 81 -9.93 8.22 -8.28
N GLN A 82 -9.28 7.11 -8.60
CA GLN A 82 -7.95 6.77 -8.16
C GLN A 82 -7.09 6.57 -9.39
N ASN A 83 -5.94 7.23 -9.44
CA ASN A 83 -4.91 6.90 -10.42
C ASN A 83 -3.63 6.48 -9.71
N GLN A 84 -3.03 5.38 -10.14
CA GLN A 84 -1.76 4.88 -9.65
C GLN A 84 -0.83 4.59 -10.82
N ALA A 85 0.26 5.36 -10.91
CA ALA A 85 1.37 5.12 -11.82
C ALA A 85 2.58 4.57 -11.06
N LEU A 86 3.28 3.61 -11.63
CA LEU A 86 4.49 2.98 -11.11
C LEU A 86 5.48 2.77 -12.24
N LEU A 87 6.73 3.14 -12.02
CA LEU A 87 7.90 2.81 -12.82
C LEU A 87 8.88 2.09 -11.90
N LEU A 88 9.32 0.91 -12.32
CA LEU A 88 10.42 0.16 -11.74
C LEU A 88 11.48 -0.02 -12.82
N ALA A 89 12.73 0.30 -12.52
CA ALA A 89 13.84 -0.01 -13.42
C ALA A 89 14.99 -0.64 -12.64
N THR A 90 15.61 -1.68 -13.20
CA THR A 90 16.77 -2.35 -12.62
C THR A 90 17.81 -2.57 -13.70
N GLY A 91 18.99 -1.99 -13.53
CA GLY A 91 20.16 -2.20 -14.37
C GLY A 91 21.17 -3.10 -13.66
N TRP A 92 21.42 -4.30 -14.19
CA TRP A 92 22.37 -5.25 -13.63
C TRP A 92 23.79 -4.93 -14.08
N LEU A 93 24.69 -4.75 -13.11
CA LEU A 93 26.13 -4.57 -13.34
C LEU A 93 26.82 -5.92 -13.52
N ASN A 94 26.32 -6.93 -12.81
CA ASN A 94 26.69 -8.33 -12.91
C ASN A 94 25.50 -9.21 -12.43
N PRO A 95 25.59 -10.56 -12.47
CA PRO A 95 24.47 -11.42 -12.09
C PRO A 95 24.01 -11.30 -10.62
N ALA A 96 24.83 -10.74 -9.74
CA ALA A 96 24.54 -10.60 -8.32
C ALA A 96 24.19 -9.17 -7.89
N LEU A 97 24.60 -8.13 -8.63
CA LEU A 97 24.49 -6.74 -8.22
C LEU A 97 24.05 -5.82 -9.36
N GLY A 98 23.15 -4.90 -9.03
CA GLY A 98 22.62 -3.90 -9.95
C GLY A 98 22.18 -2.63 -9.23
N ILE A 99 21.75 -1.65 -10.01
CA ILE A 99 21.12 -0.41 -9.53
C ILE A 99 19.63 -0.53 -9.81
N THR A 100 18.80 -0.14 -8.86
CA THR A 100 17.34 -0.15 -9.02
C THR A 100 16.74 1.20 -8.68
N THR A 101 15.68 1.57 -9.38
CA THR A 101 14.91 2.78 -9.14
C THR A 101 13.41 2.47 -9.12
N GLU A 102 12.68 3.22 -8.31
CA GLU A 102 11.23 3.18 -8.23
C GLU A 102 10.69 4.61 -8.28
N ALA A 103 9.78 4.89 -9.20
CA ALA A 103 9.01 6.13 -9.20
C ALA A 103 7.53 5.76 -9.18
N ARG A 104 6.77 6.32 -8.25
CA ARG A 104 5.33 6.06 -8.17
C ARG A 104 4.55 7.31 -7.83
N SER A 105 3.34 7.38 -8.37
CA SER A 105 2.41 8.48 -8.21
C SER A 105 1.04 7.90 -7.90
N LEU A 106 0.45 8.34 -6.79
CA LEU A 106 -0.92 8.02 -6.40
C LEU A 106 -1.74 9.31 -6.36
N ARG A 107 -2.92 9.28 -6.95
CA ARG A 107 -3.90 10.37 -6.95
C ARG A 107 -5.25 9.85 -6.51
N PHE A 108 -5.95 10.59 -5.65
CA PHE A 108 -7.30 10.25 -5.22
C PHE A 108 -8.17 11.51 -5.19
N THR A 109 -9.15 11.61 -6.10
CA THR A 109 -9.88 12.86 -6.35
C THR A 109 -10.71 13.32 -5.16
N THR A 110 -11.43 12.41 -4.49
CA THR A 110 -12.30 12.77 -3.36
C THR A 110 -11.58 13.33 -2.15
N THR A 111 -10.33 12.92 -1.92
CA THR A 111 -9.52 13.43 -0.80
C THR A 111 -8.53 14.52 -1.24
N GLY A 112 -8.47 14.82 -2.54
CA GLY A 112 -7.40 15.64 -3.12
C GLY A 112 -6.00 15.12 -2.82
N LEU A 113 -5.85 13.81 -2.55
CA LEU A 113 -4.56 13.22 -2.22
C LEU A 113 -3.71 13.13 -3.48
N ARG A 114 -2.49 13.65 -3.38
CA ARG A 114 -1.42 13.45 -4.34
C ARG A 114 -0.18 12.96 -3.59
N GLN A 115 0.25 11.75 -3.87
CA GLN A 115 1.47 11.19 -3.30
C GLN A 115 2.43 10.85 -4.43
N ASP A 116 3.63 11.41 -4.40
CA ASP A 116 4.72 11.15 -5.34
C ASP A 116 5.91 10.60 -4.57
N VAL A 117 6.49 9.51 -5.05
CA VAL A 117 7.67 8.89 -4.43
C VAL A 117 8.69 8.59 -5.51
N PHE A 118 9.94 8.95 -5.25
CA PHE A 118 11.08 8.62 -6.09
C PHE A 118 12.19 8.02 -5.24
N LEU A 119 12.60 6.81 -5.58
CA LEU A 119 13.57 6.01 -4.84
C LEU A 119 14.65 5.49 -5.78
N ALA A 120 15.86 5.38 -5.25
CA ALA A 120 16.96 4.69 -5.90
C ALA A 120 17.67 3.80 -4.88
N GLY A 121 18.32 2.75 -5.35
CA GLY A 121 18.98 1.81 -4.46
C GLY A 121 19.75 0.72 -5.19
N VAL A 122 20.02 -0.35 -4.45
CA VAL A 122 20.80 -1.49 -4.92
C VAL A 122 19.85 -2.65 -5.21
N ALA A 123 20.02 -3.29 -6.35
CA ALA A 123 19.48 -4.62 -6.60
C ALA A 123 20.54 -5.65 -6.25
N TRP A 124 20.21 -6.61 -5.40
CA TRP A 124 21.11 -7.65 -4.94
C TRP A 124 20.47 -9.03 -5.09
N ALA A 125 21.15 -9.92 -5.81
CA ALA A 125 20.78 -11.31 -5.97
C ALA A 125 21.81 -12.20 -5.25
N PRO A 126 21.65 -12.46 -3.94
CA PRO A 126 22.63 -13.21 -3.15
C PRO A 126 22.75 -14.68 -3.54
N ALA A 127 21.70 -15.23 -4.13
CA ALA A 127 21.63 -16.60 -4.61
C ALA A 127 20.73 -16.66 -5.87
N PRO A 128 20.88 -17.70 -6.71
CA PRO A 128 19.97 -17.90 -7.84
C PRO A 128 18.51 -17.86 -7.38
N GLY A 129 17.73 -17.04 -8.06
CA GLY A 129 16.31 -16.87 -7.79
C GLY A 129 15.94 -15.92 -6.66
N ILE A 130 16.85 -15.46 -5.80
CA ILE A 130 16.51 -14.48 -4.74
C ILE A 130 16.84 -13.07 -5.24
N SER A 131 15.93 -12.12 -5.08
CA SER A 131 16.14 -10.69 -5.39
C SER A 131 15.78 -9.82 -4.20
N LEU A 132 16.74 -9.02 -3.73
CA LEU A 132 16.59 -8.05 -2.65
C LEU A 132 16.87 -6.64 -3.19
N ARG A 133 15.99 -5.67 -2.89
CA ARG A 133 16.04 -4.31 -3.43
C ARG A 133 15.79 -3.28 -2.33
N PRO A 134 16.78 -3.00 -1.46
CA PRO A 134 16.73 -1.83 -0.59
C PRO A 134 16.87 -0.54 -1.41
N MET A 135 15.98 0.41 -1.16
CA MET A 135 15.93 1.71 -1.83
C MET A 135 15.63 2.81 -0.83
N ALA A 136 16.14 4.00 -1.12
CA ALA A 136 15.84 5.20 -0.37
C ALA A 136 15.62 6.38 -1.32
N GLY A 137 14.90 7.40 -0.87
CA GLY A 137 14.68 8.59 -1.67
C GLY A 137 13.67 9.52 -1.03
N ILE A 138 12.92 10.22 -1.88
CA ILE A 138 12.02 11.29 -1.48
C ILE A 138 10.56 10.89 -1.64
N MET A 139 9.73 11.37 -0.74
CA MET A 139 8.28 11.29 -0.82
C MET A 139 7.68 12.68 -0.65
N SER A 140 6.65 12.96 -1.43
CA SER A 140 5.86 14.18 -1.41
C SER A 140 4.39 13.77 -1.26
N ASP A 141 3.72 14.19 -0.20
CA ASP A 141 2.30 13.94 0.07
C ASP A 141 1.57 15.29 0.17
N ALA A 142 0.76 15.59 -0.84
CA ALA A 142 -0.12 16.74 -0.88
C ALA A 142 -1.56 16.30 -0.58
N ARG A 143 -2.17 16.90 0.44
CA ARG A 143 -3.56 16.63 0.84
C ARG A 143 -4.16 17.86 1.51
N SER A 144 -5.41 18.18 1.20
CA SER A 144 -6.17 19.26 1.84
C SER A 144 -5.44 20.62 1.84
N GLY A 145 -4.66 20.91 0.78
CA GLY A 145 -3.89 22.15 0.64
C GLY A 145 -2.52 22.16 1.32
N ASN A 146 -2.17 21.14 2.11
CA ASN A 146 -0.85 20.99 2.71
C ASN A 146 0.03 20.09 1.85
N LEU A 147 1.32 20.42 1.75
CA LEU A 147 2.35 19.64 1.08
C LEU A 147 3.40 19.24 2.12
N ASP A 148 3.46 17.96 2.44
CA ASP A 148 4.54 17.40 3.26
C ASP A 148 5.54 16.68 2.38
N GLN A 149 6.81 16.86 2.68
CA GLN A 149 7.90 16.21 1.96
C GLN A 149 8.89 15.61 2.96
N GLY A 150 9.53 14.53 2.56
CA GLY A 150 10.56 13.93 3.39
C GLY A 150 11.16 12.67 2.79
N ALA A 151 11.76 11.86 3.65
CA ALA A 151 12.53 10.70 3.25
C ALA A 151 11.67 9.44 3.24
N SER A 152 11.90 8.57 2.26
CA SER A 152 11.24 7.26 2.16
C SER A 152 12.29 6.18 1.97
N PHE A 153 12.08 5.05 2.63
CA PHE A 153 12.91 3.86 2.57
C PHE A 153 12.01 2.67 2.22
N VAL A 154 12.40 1.90 1.22
CA VAL A 154 11.65 0.72 0.77
C VAL A 154 12.60 -0.46 0.69
N PHE A 155 12.11 -1.63 1.07
CA PHE A 155 12.77 -2.90 0.85
C PHE A 155 11.81 -3.83 0.12
N ARG A 156 12.21 -4.31 -1.06
CA ARG A 156 11.52 -5.38 -1.77
C ARG A 156 12.35 -6.64 -1.74
N GLY A 157 11.74 -7.76 -1.36
CA GLY A 157 12.33 -9.09 -1.48
C GLY A 157 11.41 -9.96 -2.32
N SER A 158 11.97 -10.72 -3.26
CA SER A 158 11.24 -11.75 -3.98
C SER A 158 12.12 -12.98 -4.16
N ALA A 159 11.48 -14.12 -4.33
CA ALA A 159 12.14 -15.34 -4.79
C ALA A 159 11.47 -15.85 -6.06
N GLN A 160 12.27 -16.43 -6.96
CA GLN A 160 11.78 -17.26 -8.05
C GLN A 160 10.94 -18.42 -7.47
N PRO A 161 10.01 -18.95 -8.25
CA PRO A 161 9.17 -20.07 -7.81
C PRO A 161 10.04 -21.21 -7.25
N ILE A 162 9.82 -21.54 -5.98
CA ILE A 162 10.48 -22.65 -5.29
C ILE A 162 9.64 -23.89 -5.54
N GLU A 163 10.20 -24.84 -6.29
CA GLU A 163 9.53 -26.09 -6.63
C GLU A 163 9.90 -27.19 -5.63
N ALA A 164 8.88 -27.87 -5.10
CA ALA A 164 9.01 -29.04 -4.24
C ALA A 164 8.02 -30.12 -4.70
N GLY A 165 8.44 -30.91 -5.70
CA GLY A 165 7.55 -31.85 -6.39
C GLY A 165 6.50 -31.11 -7.21
N GLU A 166 5.23 -31.38 -6.95
CA GLU A 166 4.09 -30.74 -7.63
C GLU A 166 3.71 -29.38 -7.03
N VAL A 167 4.38 -28.98 -5.94
CA VAL A 167 4.13 -27.72 -5.23
C VAL A 167 5.10 -26.65 -5.70
N VAL A 168 4.56 -25.46 -5.98
CA VAL A 168 5.30 -24.28 -6.41
C VAL A 168 4.99 -23.13 -5.45
N LEU A 169 6.02 -22.45 -4.93
CA LEU A 169 5.89 -21.35 -3.98
C LEU A 169 6.59 -20.09 -4.50
N SER A 170 5.87 -18.97 -4.63
CA SER A 170 6.42 -17.69 -5.08
C SER A 170 6.21 -16.61 -4.00
N PRO A 171 7.17 -16.42 -3.08
CA PRO A 171 7.06 -15.45 -2.00
C PRO A 171 7.59 -14.06 -2.39
N GLU A 172 6.89 -13.03 -1.92
CA GLU A 172 7.26 -11.63 -2.03
C GLU A 172 7.13 -10.90 -0.69
N LEU A 173 8.03 -9.97 -0.44
CA LEU A 173 8.09 -9.14 0.75
C LEU A 173 8.24 -7.67 0.33
N PHE A 174 7.45 -6.81 0.95
CA PHE A 174 7.51 -5.37 0.76
C PHE A 174 7.48 -4.67 2.10
N LEU A 175 8.50 -3.86 2.39
CA LEU A 175 8.58 -3.03 3.59
C LEU A 175 8.80 -1.59 3.15
N GLU A 176 8.12 -0.66 3.81
CA GLU A 176 8.24 0.76 3.57
C GLU A 176 8.19 1.53 4.88
N TYR A 177 9.06 2.54 5.00
CA TYR A 177 9.00 3.56 6.01
C TYR A 177 9.22 4.92 5.36
N ALA A 178 8.33 5.88 5.58
CA ALA A 178 8.50 7.25 5.16
C ALA A 178 8.27 8.21 6.33
N ASP A 179 9.19 9.16 6.47
CA ASP A 179 9.10 10.30 7.38
C ASP A 179 8.78 11.53 6.54
N ILE A 180 7.53 11.98 6.64
CA ILE A 180 7.00 13.19 6.00
C ILE A 180 6.53 14.13 7.13
N SER A 181 7.50 14.60 7.90
CA SER A 181 7.30 15.36 9.14
C SER A 181 6.18 16.40 9.03
N ALA A 182 5.25 16.46 9.99
CA ALA A 182 5.24 15.74 11.26
C ALA A 182 4.62 14.32 11.23
N ARG A 183 4.42 13.75 10.03
CA ARG A 183 3.73 12.46 9.82
C ARG A 183 4.70 11.35 9.48
N THR A 184 4.31 10.12 9.79
CA THR A 184 4.98 8.91 9.29
C THR A 184 4.04 8.02 8.50
N HIS A 185 4.62 7.25 7.59
CA HIS A 185 3.96 6.18 6.87
C HIS A 185 4.78 4.90 6.96
N GLN A 186 4.14 3.79 7.27
CA GLN A 186 4.79 2.50 7.40
C GLN A 186 3.90 1.46 6.71
N THR A 187 4.50 0.61 5.88
CA THR A 187 3.80 -0.50 5.23
C THR A 187 4.66 -1.75 5.28
N TYR A 188 4.06 -2.86 5.68
CA TYR A 188 4.66 -4.18 5.70
C TYR A 188 3.71 -5.10 4.96
N ARG A 189 4.18 -5.80 3.93
CA ARG A 189 3.38 -6.77 3.17
C ARG A 189 4.20 -8.00 2.89
N PHE A 190 3.57 -9.15 3.06
CA PHE A 190 4.04 -10.44 2.62
C PHE A 190 2.97 -11.02 1.71
N LEU A 191 3.37 -11.45 0.52
CA LEU A 191 2.54 -12.08 -0.48
C LEU A 191 3.16 -13.43 -0.82
N SER A 192 2.35 -14.46 -1.01
CA SER A 192 2.83 -15.74 -1.50
C SER A 192 1.79 -16.41 -2.35
N ASP A 193 2.19 -16.81 -3.55
CA ASP A 193 1.43 -17.73 -4.39
C ASP A 193 1.90 -19.16 -4.12
N ILE A 194 0.97 -20.07 -3.86
CA ILE A 194 1.20 -21.49 -3.63
C ILE A 194 0.42 -22.24 -4.70
N GLY A 195 1.10 -22.84 -5.66
CA GLY A 195 0.51 -23.70 -6.66
C GLY A 195 0.70 -25.17 -6.30
N PHE A 196 -0.29 -25.99 -6.61
CA PHE A 196 -0.17 -27.43 -6.73
C PHE A 196 -0.74 -27.82 -8.09
N LYS A 197 0.07 -28.50 -8.92
CA LYS A 197 -0.36 -28.91 -10.27
C LYS A 197 -0.03 -30.37 -10.50
N ASN A 198 -1.05 -31.14 -10.90
CA ASN A 198 -0.88 -32.46 -11.49
C ASN A 198 -1.64 -32.55 -12.83
N GLU A 199 -1.75 -33.76 -13.39
CA GLU A 199 -2.40 -34.00 -14.68
C GLU A 199 -3.91 -33.67 -14.70
N TYR A 200 -4.56 -33.62 -13.53
CA TYR A 200 -6.02 -33.53 -13.41
C TYR A 200 -6.49 -32.26 -12.71
N ILE A 201 -5.66 -31.65 -11.87
CA ILE A 201 -6.05 -30.52 -11.04
C ILE A 201 -4.94 -29.48 -10.97
N LEU A 202 -5.36 -28.22 -10.98
CA LEU A 202 -4.56 -27.07 -10.62
C LEU A 202 -5.22 -26.41 -9.41
N LEU A 203 -4.53 -26.44 -8.27
CA LEU A 203 -4.91 -25.71 -7.08
C LEU A 203 -3.94 -24.55 -6.90
N GLN A 204 -4.46 -23.34 -6.72
CA GLN A 204 -3.68 -22.16 -6.43
C GLN A 204 -4.20 -21.52 -5.15
N ALA A 205 -3.30 -21.12 -4.27
CA ALA A 205 -3.60 -20.36 -3.07
C ALA A 205 -2.75 -19.09 -3.06
N ASN A 206 -3.40 -17.93 -3.01
CA ASN A 206 -2.74 -16.64 -2.83
C ASN A 206 -2.94 -16.19 -1.38
N VAL A 207 -1.83 -16.05 -0.67
CA VAL A 207 -1.81 -15.63 0.74
C VAL A 207 -1.21 -14.23 0.81
N GLN A 208 -1.96 -13.29 1.39
CA GLN A 208 -1.51 -11.92 1.61
C GLN A 208 -1.60 -11.58 3.08
N LEU A 209 -0.53 -11.06 3.66
CA LEU A 209 -0.50 -10.50 5.00
C LEU A 209 0.04 -9.08 4.89
N GLY A 210 -0.63 -8.14 5.53
CA GLY A 210 -0.30 -6.73 5.47
C GLY A 210 -0.50 -6.03 6.80
N ALA A 211 0.37 -5.10 7.11
CA ALA A 211 0.17 -4.12 8.15
C ALA A 211 0.58 -2.76 7.61
N SER A 212 -0.23 -1.74 7.86
CA SER A 212 0.12 -0.36 7.50
C SER A 212 -0.21 0.56 8.64
N ILE A 213 0.64 1.56 8.85
CA ILE A 213 0.45 2.66 9.78
C ILE A 213 0.54 3.93 8.95
N ARG A 214 -0.46 4.79 9.07
CA ARG A 214 -0.49 6.05 8.35
C ARG A 214 -0.98 7.15 9.26
N ASP A 215 -0.17 8.18 9.37
CA ASP A 215 -0.52 9.41 10.02
C ASP A 215 -1.23 10.35 9.03
N SER A 216 -2.31 10.98 9.47
CA SER A 216 -3.11 11.92 8.66
C SER A 216 -3.54 13.12 9.49
N TYR A 217 -3.50 14.29 8.85
CA TYR A 217 -4.31 15.43 9.28
C TYR A 217 -5.76 15.11 8.87
N GLN A 218 -6.69 15.06 9.81
CA GLN A 218 -8.11 15.09 9.49
C GLN A 218 -8.66 16.42 9.98
N ALA A 219 -9.12 17.25 9.05
CA ALA A 219 -9.85 18.49 9.39
C ALA A 219 -11.27 18.20 9.91
N SER A 220 -11.73 16.94 9.87
CA SER A 220 -13.09 16.53 10.21
C SER A 220 -13.16 15.06 10.61
N SER A 221 -12.38 14.67 11.63
CA SER A 221 -12.57 13.36 12.26
C SER A 221 -14.00 13.25 12.79
N PHE A 222 -14.66 12.11 12.57
CA PHE A 222 -16.00 11.84 13.12
C PHE A 222 -16.06 12.03 14.65
N LEU A 223 -14.91 11.96 15.31
CA LEU A 223 -14.75 12.07 16.75
C LEU A 223 -14.30 13.47 17.21
N ASN A 224 -13.58 14.22 16.38
CA ASN A 224 -13.00 15.52 16.74
C ASN A 224 -13.20 16.53 15.59
N ARG A 225 -14.41 17.07 15.47
CA ARG A 225 -14.74 18.10 14.46
C ARG A 225 -14.28 19.52 14.86
N GLU A 226 -13.93 19.73 16.14
CA GLU A 226 -13.65 21.06 16.69
C GLU A 226 -12.16 21.30 17.00
N GLU A 227 -11.30 20.29 16.87
CA GLU A 227 -9.87 20.40 17.14
C GLU A 227 -9.08 20.24 15.82
N SER A 228 -8.13 21.13 15.55
CA SER A 228 -7.25 21.08 14.36
C SER A 228 -5.84 20.56 14.67
N ASP A 229 -5.49 20.41 15.94
CA ASP A 229 -4.09 20.34 16.38
C ASP A 229 -3.63 18.90 16.70
N PHE A 230 -4.16 17.91 16.00
CA PHE A 230 -3.80 16.51 16.18
C PHE A 230 -3.52 15.78 14.87
N ILE A 231 -2.68 14.75 14.98
CA ILE A 231 -2.42 13.76 13.95
C ILE A 231 -3.19 12.50 14.32
N GLU A 232 -4.02 12.02 13.41
CA GLU A 232 -4.67 10.73 13.52
C GLU A 232 -3.76 9.66 12.93
N SER A 233 -3.33 8.71 13.76
CA SER A 233 -2.59 7.53 13.32
C SER A 233 -3.57 6.38 13.07
N ILE A 234 -3.64 5.95 11.82
CA ILE A 234 -4.51 4.86 11.36
C ILE A 234 -3.63 3.64 11.13
N ARG A 235 -3.83 2.61 11.95
CA ARG A 235 -3.24 1.29 11.74
C ARG A 235 -4.25 0.37 11.08
N ASN A 236 -3.84 -0.31 10.03
CA ASN A 236 -4.65 -1.27 9.29
C ASN A 236 -3.86 -2.58 9.11
N ASP A 237 -4.29 -3.62 9.80
CA ASP A 237 -3.76 -4.98 9.65
C ASP A 237 -4.72 -5.77 8.74
N SER A 238 -4.22 -6.34 7.65
CA SER A 238 -4.99 -7.08 6.65
C SER A 238 -4.43 -8.48 6.45
N SER A 239 -5.30 -9.48 6.33
CA SER A 239 -4.95 -10.81 5.86
C SER A 239 -5.92 -11.23 4.76
N MET A 240 -5.42 -11.92 3.74
CA MET A 240 -6.22 -12.49 2.67
C MET A 240 -5.70 -13.88 2.35
N ILE A 241 -6.61 -14.82 2.13
CA ILE A 241 -6.31 -16.11 1.53
C ILE A 241 -7.36 -16.30 0.44
N SER A 242 -6.95 -16.41 -0.82
CA SER A 242 -7.82 -16.84 -1.91
C SER A 242 -7.33 -18.17 -2.45
N LEU A 243 -8.27 -19.06 -2.76
CA LEU A 243 -8.05 -20.39 -3.30
C LEU A 243 -8.77 -20.47 -4.65
N SER A 244 -8.05 -20.85 -5.69
CA SER A 244 -8.56 -21.13 -7.03
C SER A 244 -8.32 -22.59 -7.34
N PHE A 245 -9.39 -23.34 -7.60
CA PHE A 245 -9.35 -24.75 -7.97
C PHE A 245 -9.84 -24.91 -9.40
N SER A 246 -8.99 -25.46 -10.24
CA SER A 246 -9.22 -25.64 -11.67
C SER A 246 -9.10 -27.11 -12.05
N PHE A 247 -10.05 -27.62 -12.82
CA PHE A 247 -10.13 -29.02 -13.22
C PHE A 247 -10.73 -29.16 -14.63
N PRO A 248 -10.26 -30.13 -15.45
CA PRO A 248 -10.79 -30.35 -16.78
C PRO A 248 -12.19 -30.94 -16.70
N LEU A 249 -13.13 -30.36 -17.43
CA LEU A 249 -14.48 -30.90 -17.58
C LEU A 249 -14.59 -31.76 -18.85
N SER A 250 -14.13 -31.23 -19.99
CA SER A 250 -14.09 -31.94 -21.28
C SER A 250 -13.33 -31.13 -22.33
N GLY A 251 -12.40 -31.75 -23.07
CA GLY A 251 -11.59 -31.05 -24.08
C GLY A 251 -10.86 -29.85 -23.48
N ASP A 252 -11.05 -28.67 -24.07
CA ASP A 252 -10.49 -27.40 -23.59
C ASP A 252 -11.36 -26.71 -22.51
N ILE A 253 -12.50 -27.30 -22.14
CA ILE A 253 -13.40 -26.74 -21.13
C ILE A 253 -12.84 -27.05 -19.74
N THR A 254 -12.56 -25.99 -19.00
CA THR A 254 -12.03 -26.05 -17.64
C THR A 254 -13.05 -25.48 -16.66
N GLY A 255 -13.34 -26.22 -15.59
CA GLY A 255 -14.11 -25.72 -14.46
C GLY A 255 -13.20 -24.95 -13.51
N LEU A 256 -13.61 -23.75 -13.09
CA LEU A 256 -12.90 -22.93 -12.11
C LEU A 256 -13.81 -22.65 -10.91
N VAL A 257 -13.30 -22.89 -9.72
CA VAL A 257 -13.95 -22.54 -8.44
C VAL A 257 -12.99 -21.66 -7.65
N GLU A 258 -13.44 -20.46 -7.33
CA GLU A 258 -12.67 -19.50 -6.52
C GLU A 258 -13.38 -19.21 -5.20
N THR A 259 -12.62 -19.21 -4.11
CA THR A 259 -13.10 -18.83 -2.78
C THR A 259 -12.04 -18.02 -2.09
N GLY A 260 -12.44 -17.06 -1.26
CA GLY A 260 -11.49 -16.24 -0.53
C GLY A 260 -12.03 -15.76 0.79
N ILE A 261 -11.12 -15.57 1.73
CA ILE A 261 -11.38 -14.96 3.04
C ILE A 261 -10.45 -13.78 3.18
N MET A 262 -11.00 -12.64 3.59
CA MET A 262 -10.23 -11.44 3.91
C MET A 262 -10.56 -10.98 5.33
N GLY A 263 -9.52 -10.81 6.14
CA GLY A 263 -9.57 -10.15 7.44
C GLY A 263 -9.01 -8.73 7.32
N ASN A 264 -9.71 -7.75 7.88
CA ASN A 264 -9.20 -6.38 7.99
C ASN A 264 -9.50 -5.86 9.40
N ARG A 265 -8.46 -5.39 10.09
CA ARG A 265 -8.58 -4.76 11.40
C ARG A 265 -7.99 -3.36 11.34
N ARG A 266 -8.86 -2.36 11.50
CA ARG A 266 -8.50 -0.95 11.58
C ARG A 266 -8.52 -0.46 13.02
N ARG A 267 -7.44 0.20 13.45
CA ARG A 267 -7.34 0.92 14.73
C ARG A 267 -6.98 2.37 14.46
N ILE A 268 -7.62 3.28 15.18
CA ILE A 268 -7.42 4.72 15.05
C ILE A 268 -6.97 5.27 16.41
N THR A 269 -5.91 6.07 16.42
CA THR A 269 -5.39 6.72 17.63
C THR A 269 -5.03 8.17 17.32
N ASN A 270 -5.44 9.10 18.19
CA ASN A 270 -5.15 10.52 18.04
C ASN A 270 -3.93 10.90 18.88
N ASN A 271 -2.97 11.62 18.28
CA ASN A 271 -1.80 12.18 18.94
C ASN A 271 -1.81 13.70 18.75
N THR A 272 -1.60 14.47 19.82
CA THR A 272 -1.51 15.94 19.72
C THR A 272 -0.19 16.37 19.07
N LEU A 273 -0.22 17.41 18.23
CA LEU A 273 0.94 17.91 17.48
C LEU A 273 2.11 18.37 18.37
N HIS A 274 1.84 18.73 19.63
CA HIS A 274 2.83 19.28 20.55
C HIS A 274 3.82 18.27 21.16
N GLN A 275 3.73 16.96 20.87
CA GLN A 275 4.59 15.95 21.49
C GLN A 275 5.65 15.31 20.60
N THR A 276 5.73 15.63 19.30
CA THR A 276 6.60 14.86 18.38
C THR A 276 8.03 15.36 18.24
N PHE A 277 8.40 16.53 18.79
CA PHE A 277 9.80 16.99 18.72
C PHE A 277 10.27 17.69 20.01
N ALA A 278 10.74 16.90 20.97
CA ALA A 278 11.83 17.34 21.84
C ALA A 278 13.00 16.39 21.61
N PRO A 279 13.96 16.71 20.72
CA PRO A 279 15.27 16.09 20.80
C PRO A 279 15.90 16.59 22.10
N CYS A 280 15.81 15.80 23.16
CA CYS A 280 16.76 15.89 24.27
C CYS A 280 18.11 15.34 23.79
N SER A 281 18.74 16.07 22.86
CA SER A 281 20.13 15.85 22.46
C SER A 281 20.78 17.22 22.39
N GLY A 282 21.29 17.65 23.53
CA GLY A 282 22.29 18.71 23.57
C GLY A 282 23.55 18.22 22.88
N TYR A 283 23.77 18.64 21.64
CA TYR A 283 25.09 18.75 21.05
C TYR A 283 25.17 20.13 20.38
N TYR A 284 25.63 21.11 21.16
CA TYR A 284 26.14 22.35 20.59
C TYR A 284 27.56 22.07 20.07
N LEU A 285 27.72 21.96 18.76
CA LEU A 285 29.01 22.17 18.11
C LEU A 285 29.11 23.65 17.75
N TYR A 286 29.64 24.45 18.67
CA TYR A 286 30.06 25.82 18.40
C TYR A 286 31.34 25.79 17.57
N PHE A 287 31.25 26.10 16.28
CA PHE A 287 32.39 26.68 15.56
C PHE A 287 32.33 28.19 15.72
N GLY A 288 33.32 28.73 16.43
CA GLY A 288 33.44 30.15 16.71
C GLY A 288 33.68 30.96 15.44
N TYR A 289 32.93 32.05 15.29
CA TYR A 289 33.43 33.42 15.14
C TYR A 289 32.22 34.33 15.00
N ALA A 290 31.75 34.92 16.11
CA ALA A 290 30.94 36.14 16.05
C ALA A 290 30.99 36.88 17.38
N ARG A 291 31.19 38.19 17.28
CA ARG A 291 30.91 39.18 18.34
C ARG A 291 29.50 38.97 18.88
N SER A 292 29.39 39.06 20.20
CA SER A 292 28.18 38.89 21.01
C SER A 292 27.04 39.85 20.62
N PRO A 293 25.79 39.38 20.71
CA PRO A 293 24.67 40.19 21.18
C PRO A 293 24.07 39.63 22.48
N PRO A 294 23.32 40.44 23.25
CA PRO A 294 23.14 40.26 24.69
C PRO A 294 22.00 39.32 25.09
N ASP A 295 22.17 38.79 26.30
CA ASP A 295 21.28 37.94 27.09
C ASP A 295 19.82 38.42 27.14
N GLN A 296 18.93 37.71 26.44
CA GLN A 296 17.55 37.47 26.89
C GLN A 296 17.16 36.04 26.45
N TYR A 297 16.38 35.33 27.28
CA TYR A 297 16.05 33.89 27.23
C TYR A 297 17.03 32.94 27.94
N ARG A 298 17.09 33.05 29.26
CA ARG A 298 17.34 31.90 30.13
C ARG A 298 16.14 31.66 31.04
N ARG A 299 15.64 30.42 30.96
CA ARG A 299 14.76 29.65 31.88
C ARG A 299 13.39 29.29 31.29
N ALA A 300 13.33 28.13 30.64
CA ALA A 300 12.17 27.26 30.72
C ALA A 300 12.65 25.94 31.35
N ALA A 301 12.29 25.76 32.63
CA ALA A 301 12.49 24.51 33.34
C ALA A 301 11.58 23.43 32.75
N CYS A 302 12.12 22.23 32.53
CA CYS A 302 11.35 21.03 32.29
C CYS A 302 10.38 20.81 33.46
N ARG A 303 9.11 21.20 33.27
CA ARG A 303 8.01 20.82 34.18
C ARG A 303 7.41 19.52 33.66
N SER A 304 7.35 18.55 34.55
CA SER A 304 6.59 17.31 34.48
C SER A 304 5.23 17.50 33.81
N GLY A 305 4.95 16.67 32.79
CA GLY A 305 3.79 16.81 31.92
C GLY A 305 2.44 16.50 32.56
N PRO A 306 1.33 16.95 31.95
CA PRO A 306 0.01 16.47 32.27
C PRO A 306 -0.24 15.10 31.63
N ALA A 307 -1.06 14.29 32.29
CA ALA A 307 -1.41 12.93 31.90
C ALA A 307 -1.89 12.85 30.44
N ALA A 308 -1.31 11.93 29.68
CA ALA A 308 -1.76 11.59 28.34
C ALA A 308 -3.20 11.07 28.40
N VAL A 309 -4.16 11.85 27.89
CA VAL A 309 -5.51 11.35 27.63
C VAL A 309 -5.44 10.52 26.34
N ARG A 310 -5.09 9.24 26.49
CA ARG A 310 -5.15 8.27 25.39
C ARG A 310 -6.61 7.88 25.14
N ASN A 311 -7.30 8.62 24.27
CA ASN A 311 -8.57 8.15 23.73
C ASN A 311 -8.29 7.13 22.63
N THR A 312 -8.33 5.83 22.97
CA THR A 312 -8.31 4.75 21.98
C THR A 312 -9.74 4.43 21.60
N ALA A 313 -10.15 4.76 20.37
CA ALA A 313 -11.41 4.30 19.80
C ALA A 313 -11.14 3.05 18.94
N GLU A 314 -11.70 1.90 19.33
CA GLU A 314 -11.75 0.72 18.45
C GLU A 314 -13.07 0.80 17.67
N LEU A 315 -13.00 1.34 16.45
CA LEU A 315 -14.16 1.53 15.59
C LEU A 315 -14.51 0.20 14.90
N GLN A 316 -15.53 -0.48 15.40
CA GLN A 316 -16.17 -1.60 14.70
C GLN A 316 -17.08 -1.04 13.61
N LEU A 317 -16.67 -1.14 12.34
CA LEU A 317 -17.56 -0.86 11.21
C LEU A 317 -18.70 -1.89 11.25
N ARG A 318 -19.89 -1.50 11.73
CA ARG A 318 -21.12 -2.26 11.51
C ARG A 318 -21.52 -2.05 10.05
N SER A 319 -21.58 -3.13 9.26
CA SER A 319 -22.39 -3.08 8.05
C SER A 319 -23.84 -2.91 8.52
N ALA A 320 -24.45 -1.78 8.18
CA ALA A 320 -25.90 -1.67 8.24
C ALA A 320 -26.44 -2.65 7.21
N ALA A 321 -27.08 -3.72 7.69
CA ALA A 321 -27.96 -4.55 6.90
C ALA A 321 -29.36 -4.22 7.41
N ASP A 322 -30.01 -3.32 6.68
CA ASP A 322 -31.45 -3.38 6.41
C ASP A 322 -31.58 -3.63 4.90
#